data_AF-Q9ZVL8-F1
#
_entry.id   AF-Q9ZVL8-F1
#
_cell.length_a   1.000
_cell.length_b   1.000
_cell.length_c   1.000
_cell.angle_alpha   90.00
_cell.angle_beta   90.00
_cell.angle_gamma   90.00
#
_symmetry.space_group_name_H-M   'P 1'
#
loop_
_entity.id
_entity.type
_entity.pdbx_description
1 polymer ?
#
loop_
_entity_poly.entity_id
_entity_poly.type
_entity_poly.pdbx_seq_one_letter_code
_entity_poly.pdbx_strand_id
1 'polypeptide(L)'
;MKTDWSHYLSVEMESTISNELSILCGAEVAFLGYSCSGKPYTFGSPSFQAVAERFLNREASSSLQRSVMNAHQQAKIQELCKVYNRMVEEAKTEEAKVKKAAALAETMPVDEDAWWKVDPKEVEDHEEAKKIMEKCEGLYEKLCNEAAARIQRGDAENNNK
;
A
#
# COMPACT_ATOMS: atom_id res chain seq x y z
N MET A 1 38.21 41.38 26.80
CA MET A 1 38.17 40.51 25.59
C MET A 1 36.73 40.04 25.42
N LYS A 2 35.97 40.62 24.47
CA LYS A 2 34.68 40.03 24.06
C LYS A 2 35.00 38.96 23.03
N THR A 3 34.92 37.70 23.42
CA THR A 3 34.95 36.57 22.48
C THR A 3 33.68 36.68 21.63
N ASP A 4 33.85 36.93 20.34
CA ASP A 4 32.73 36.95 19.39
C ASP A 4 32.35 35.50 19.06
N TRP A 5 31.32 35.00 19.74
CA TRP A 5 30.79 33.65 19.57
C TRP A 5 29.95 33.51 18.28
N SER A 6 29.68 34.60 17.57
CA SER A 6 28.83 34.60 16.36
C SER A 6 29.38 33.69 15.26
N HIS A 7 30.71 33.59 15.13
CA HIS A 7 31.35 32.72 14.14
C HIS A 7 31.17 31.23 14.45
N TYR A 8 31.19 30.83 15.72
CA TYR A 8 30.99 29.43 16.10
C TYR A 8 29.56 29.00 15.80
N LEU A 9 28.57 29.83 16.14
CA LEU A 9 27.16 29.56 15.86
C LEU A 9 26.88 29.42 14.37
N SER A 10 27.53 30.23 13.53
CA SER A 10 27.35 30.15 12.07
C SER A 10 27.90 28.85 11.49
N VAL A 11 29.11 28.44 11.90
CA VAL A 11 29.74 27.20 11.43
C VAL A 11 28.98 25.96 11.93
N GLU A 12 28.48 25.99 13.16
CA GLU A 12 27.73 24.89 13.76
C GLU A 12 26.34 24.74 13.11
N MET A 13 25.66 25.84 12.77
CA MET A 13 24.42 25.81 11.98
C MET A 13 24.64 25.27 10.57
N GLU A 14 25.67 25.73 9.85
CA GLU A 14 25.99 25.23 8.51
C GLU A 14 26.35 23.73 8.52
N SER A 15 27.12 23.27 9.52
CA SER A 15 27.47 21.86 9.67
C SER A 15 26.25 20.98 9.97
N THR A 16 25.30 21.47 10.78
CA THR A 16 24.08 20.73 11.11
C THR A 16 23.17 20.56 9.89
N ILE A 17 22.93 21.64 9.13
CA ILE A 17 22.11 21.58 7.90
C ILE A 17 22.74 20.60 6.89
N SER A 18 24.07 20.60 6.78
CA SER A 18 24.78 19.68 5.90
C SER A 18 24.60 18.22 6.30
N ASN A 19 24.65 17.90 7.60
CA ASN A 19 24.46 16.53 8.09
C ASN A 19 23.02 16.05 7.91
N GLU A 20 22.04 16.89 8.23
CA GLU A 20 20.63 16.55 8.05
C GLU A 20 20.30 16.26 6.58
N LEU A 21 20.78 17.09 5.65
CA LEU A 21 20.60 16.86 4.22
C LEU A 21 21.31 15.58 3.73
N SER A 22 22.53 15.33 4.21
CA SER A 22 23.28 14.13 3.86
C SER A 22 22.55 12.85 4.29
N ILE A 23 22.05 12.84 5.54
CA ILE A 23 21.35 11.69 6.12
C ILE A 23 19.98 11.49 5.46
N LEU A 24 19.19 12.55 5.29
CA LEU A 24 17.82 12.43 4.76
C LEU A 24 17.78 12.06 3.28
N CYS A 25 18.71 12.57 2.48
CA CYS A 25 18.71 12.33 1.04
C CYS A 25 19.70 11.25 0.60
N GLY A 26 20.52 10.71 1.51
CA GLY A 26 21.68 9.89 1.13
C GLY A 26 22.66 10.64 0.23
N ALA A 27 22.68 11.98 0.34
CA ALA A 27 23.43 12.84 -0.53
C ALA A 27 24.86 13.06 0.01
N GLU A 28 25.83 12.98 -0.90
CA GLU A 28 27.19 13.42 -0.64
C GLU A 28 27.28 14.94 -0.78
N VAL A 29 27.74 15.63 0.27
CA VAL A 29 27.75 17.10 0.36
C VAL A 29 29.09 17.61 0.89
N ALA A 30 29.51 18.78 0.44
CA ALA A 30 30.74 19.43 0.89
C ALA A 30 30.58 20.95 0.94
N PHE A 31 31.13 21.56 1.99
CA PHE A 31 31.14 23.00 2.25
C PHE A 31 32.59 23.47 2.41
N LEU A 32 32.89 24.65 1.85
CA LEU A 32 34.15 25.37 2.02
C LEU A 32 33.81 26.82 2.35
N GLY A 33 34.22 27.29 3.52
CA GLY A 33 34.09 28.67 3.96
C GLY A 33 35.44 29.27 4.33
N TYR A 34 35.54 30.60 4.37
CA TYR A 34 36.75 31.31 4.82
C TYR A 34 36.44 32.13 6.06
N SER A 35 37.29 32.03 7.08
CA SER A 35 37.27 32.95 8.22
C SER A 35 37.64 34.39 7.80
N CYS A 36 37.32 35.37 8.64
CA CYS A 36 37.81 36.75 8.47
C CYS A 36 39.36 36.84 8.46
N SER A 37 40.05 35.84 9.02
CA SER A 37 41.52 35.74 8.97
C SER A 37 42.06 35.13 7.67
N GLY A 38 41.19 34.78 6.71
CA GLY A 38 41.55 34.13 5.45
C GLY A 38 41.83 32.63 5.57
N LYS A 39 41.69 32.04 6.75
CA LYS A 39 41.83 30.59 6.94
C LYS A 39 40.58 29.85 6.45
N PRO A 40 40.72 28.80 5.62
CA PRO A 40 39.61 28.00 5.15
C PRO A 40 39.10 27.05 6.24
N TYR A 41 37.79 26.78 6.21
CA TYR A 41 37.12 25.70 6.92
C TYR A 41 36.39 24.84 5.92
N THR A 42 36.52 23.53 6.04
CA THR A 42 35.83 22.58 5.19
C THR A 42 35.00 21.62 6.02
N PHE A 43 33.86 21.24 5.46
CA PHE A 43 33.00 20.21 5.99
C PHE A 43 32.52 19.33 4.83
N GLY A 44 32.23 18.06 5.07
CA GLY A 44 31.58 17.24 4.07
C GLY A 44 31.36 15.80 4.50
N SER A 45 30.44 15.13 3.82
CA SER A 45 30.06 13.74 4.05
C SER A 45 30.17 12.96 2.73
N PRO A 46 30.97 11.86 2.66
CA PRO A 46 31.71 11.24 3.77
C PRO A 46 32.99 12.00 4.19
N SER A 47 33.54 12.84 3.31
CA SER A 47 34.56 13.85 3.66
C SER A 47 34.60 14.93 2.58
N PHE A 48 35.06 16.14 2.90
CA PHE A 48 35.26 17.19 1.90
C PHE A 48 36.13 16.72 0.74
N GLN A 49 37.23 16.02 1.02
CA GLN A 49 38.16 15.52 0.01
C GLN A 49 37.52 14.48 -0.91
N ALA A 50 36.81 13.50 -0.36
CA ALA A 50 36.14 12.47 -1.17
C ALA A 50 35.13 13.08 -2.14
N VAL A 51 34.35 14.06 -1.67
CA VAL A 51 33.39 14.78 -2.50
C VAL A 51 34.14 15.60 -3.57
N ALA A 52 35.16 16.37 -3.19
CA ALA A 52 35.96 17.18 -4.11
C ALA A 52 36.62 16.33 -5.22
N GLU A 53 37.26 15.21 -4.86
CA GLU A 53 37.88 14.28 -5.80
C GLU A 53 36.85 13.71 -6.78
N ARG A 54 35.65 13.36 -6.30
CA ARG A 54 34.56 12.89 -7.16
C ARG A 54 34.15 13.95 -8.18
N PHE A 55 34.02 15.23 -7.78
CA PHE A 55 33.69 16.31 -8.71
C PHE A 55 34.81 16.58 -9.72
N LEU A 56 36.05 16.66 -9.27
CA LEU A 56 37.22 16.89 -10.12
C LEU A 56 37.45 15.74 -11.12
N ASN A 57 37.33 14.50 -10.68
CA ASN A 57 37.49 13.33 -11.54
C ASN A 57 36.29 13.15 -12.50
N ARG A 58 35.09 13.56 -12.07
CA ARG A 58 33.89 13.49 -12.93
C ARG A 58 34.02 14.39 -14.14
N GLU A 59 34.58 15.60 -14.04
CA GLU A 59 34.75 16.48 -15.21
C GLU A 59 35.53 15.81 -16.34
N ALA A 60 36.56 15.02 -16.02
CA ALA A 60 37.39 14.32 -17.01
C ALA A 60 36.67 13.20 -17.78
N SER A 61 35.62 12.58 -17.21
CA SER A 61 34.92 11.43 -17.83
C SER A 61 33.48 11.72 -18.27
N SER A 62 32.93 12.88 -17.92
CA SER A 62 31.48 13.04 -17.81
C SER A 62 30.67 13.37 -19.06
N SER A 63 31.23 13.81 -20.19
CA SER A 63 30.36 14.26 -21.29
C SER A 63 29.60 13.09 -21.93
N LEU A 64 30.30 12.00 -22.28
CA LEU A 64 29.72 10.82 -22.92
C LEU A 64 28.97 9.92 -21.92
N GLN A 65 29.56 9.65 -20.75
CA GLN A 65 28.93 8.80 -19.73
C GLN A 65 27.60 9.41 -19.22
N ARG A 66 27.53 10.73 -19.05
CA ARG A 66 26.31 11.41 -18.60
C ARG A 66 25.20 11.31 -19.64
N SER A 67 25.50 11.43 -20.93
CA SER A 67 24.49 11.28 -21.99
C SER A 67 23.90 9.87 -22.02
N VAL A 68 24.75 8.83 -22.01
CA VAL A 68 24.30 7.43 -22.03
C VAL A 68 23.55 7.05 -20.75
N MET A 69 24.04 7.46 -19.57
CA MET A 69 23.37 7.23 -18.29
C MET A 69 22.02 7.94 -18.25
N ASN A 70 21.93 9.19 -18.75
CA ASN A 70 20.68 9.93 -18.79
C ASN A 70 19.66 9.25 -19.70
N ALA A 71 20.07 8.76 -20.88
CA ALA A 71 19.17 8.05 -21.79
C ALA A 71 18.66 6.74 -21.16
N HIS A 72 19.54 5.95 -20.53
CA HIS A 72 19.15 4.72 -19.85
C HIS A 72 18.22 4.98 -18.64
N GLN A 73 18.55 5.98 -17.83
CA GLN A 73 17.73 6.39 -16.69
C GLN A 73 16.37 6.91 -17.15
N GLN A 74 16.33 7.72 -18.20
CA GLN A 74 15.09 8.23 -18.80
C GLN A 74 14.23 7.09 -19.34
N ALA A 75 14.83 6.12 -20.04
CA ALA A 75 14.12 4.94 -20.53
C ALA A 75 13.54 4.12 -19.36
N LYS A 76 14.32 3.92 -18.29
CA LYS A 76 13.86 3.19 -17.10
C LYS A 76 12.73 3.90 -16.38
N ILE A 77 12.79 5.23 -16.25
CA ILE A 77 11.69 6.03 -15.70
C ILE A 77 10.44 5.90 -16.58
N GLN A 78 10.58 5.99 -17.90
CA GLN A 78 9.45 5.83 -18.82
C GLN A 78 8.79 4.44 -18.70
N GLU A 79 9.58 3.37 -18.61
CA GLU A 79 9.05 2.02 -18.40
C GLU A 79 8.33 1.88 -17.06
N LEU A 80 8.89 2.44 -15.98
CA LEU A 80 8.24 2.44 -14.67
C LEU A 80 6.92 3.23 -14.70
N CYS A 81 6.89 4.40 -15.35
CA CYS A 81 5.67 5.18 -15.52
C CYS A 81 4.60 4.43 -16.33
N LYS A 82 4.99 3.67 -17.37
CA LYS A 82 4.05 2.83 -18.15
C LYS A 82 3.44 1.73 -17.28
N VAL A 83 4.27 1.02 -16.49
CA VAL A 83 3.78 -0.04 -15.59
C VAL A 83 2.86 0.54 -14.52
N TYR A 84 3.23 1.66 -13.92
CA TYR A 84 2.42 2.36 -12.92
C TYR A 84 1.05 2.77 -13.49
N ASN A 85 1.03 3.44 -14.65
CA ASN A 85 -0.21 3.87 -15.28
C ASN A 85 -1.12 2.68 -15.65
N ARG A 86 -0.54 1.57 -16.12
CA ARG A 86 -1.32 0.36 -16.40
C ARG A 86 -2.00 -0.19 -15.14
N MET A 87 -1.26 -0.30 -14.02
CA MET A 87 -1.83 -0.77 -12.75
C MET A 87 -2.94 0.14 -12.23
N VAL A 88 -2.78 1.46 -12.38
CA VAL A 88 -3.81 2.44 -12.00
C VAL A 88 -5.09 2.23 -12.82
N GLU A 89 -4.98 2.01 -14.13
CA GLU A 89 -6.15 1.75 -14.97
C GLU A 89 -6.81 0.40 -14.67
N GLU A 90 -6.02 -0.67 -14.47
CA GLU A 90 -6.53 -1.98 -14.05
C GLU A 90 -7.32 -1.87 -12.73
N ALA A 91 -6.78 -1.19 -11.73
CA ALA A 91 -7.46 -0.97 -10.45
C ALA A 91 -8.79 -0.21 -10.60
N LYS A 92 -8.83 0.85 -11.42
CA LYS A 92 -10.06 1.60 -11.70
C LYS A 92 -11.11 0.74 -12.40
N THR A 93 -10.70 -0.09 -13.36
CA THR A 93 -11.64 -0.97 -14.06
C THR A 93 -12.22 -2.02 -13.13
N GLU A 94 -11.44 -2.52 -12.18
CA GLU A 94 -11.93 -3.49 -11.19
C GLU A 94 -12.86 -2.82 -10.18
N GLU A 95 -12.51 -1.64 -9.66
CA GLU A 95 -13.39 -0.85 -8.79
C GLU A 95 -14.73 -0.54 -9.47
N ALA A 96 -14.72 -0.21 -10.77
CA ALA A 96 -15.95 0.03 -11.53
C ALA A 96 -16.81 -1.23 -11.68
N LYS A 97 -16.20 -2.42 -11.83
CA LYS A 97 -16.94 -3.70 -11.84
C LYS A 97 -17.54 -4.02 -10.48
N VAL A 98 -16.78 -3.83 -9.40
CA VAL A 98 -17.28 -4.03 -8.03
C VAL A 98 -18.45 -3.09 -7.74
N LYS A 99 -18.33 -1.81 -8.08
CA LYS A 99 -19.43 -0.83 -7.93
C LYS A 99 -20.66 -1.19 -8.76
N LYS A 100 -20.47 -1.62 -10.01
CA LYS A 100 -21.57 -2.06 -10.87
C LYS A 100 -22.23 -3.33 -10.35
N ALA A 101 -21.44 -4.28 -9.82
CA ALA A 101 -21.96 -5.51 -9.22
C ALA A 101 -22.72 -5.22 -7.92
N ALA A 102 -22.22 -4.31 -7.08
CA ALA A 102 -22.91 -3.84 -5.88
C ALA A 102 -24.24 -3.15 -6.21
N ALA A 103 -24.23 -2.21 -7.17
CA ALA A 103 -25.45 -1.55 -7.63
C ALA A 103 -26.46 -2.54 -8.24
N LEU A 104 -25.99 -3.54 -9.00
CA LEU A 104 -26.86 -4.60 -9.52
C LEU A 104 -27.46 -5.45 -8.39
N ALA A 105 -26.66 -5.78 -7.37
CA ALA A 105 -27.13 -6.52 -6.20
C ALA A 105 -28.17 -5.73 -5.38
N GLU A 106 -28.05 -4.41 -5.29
CA GLU A 106 -29.06 -3.54 -4.66
C GLU A 106 -30.37 -3.46 -5.46
N THR A 107 -30.31 -3.61 -6.79
CA THR A 107 -31.51 -3.59 -7.66
C THR A 107 -32.20 -4.95 -7.81
N MET A 108 -31.56 -6.05 -7.39
CA MET A 108 -32.23 -7.34 -7.41
C MET A 108 -33.40 -7.28 -6.41
N PRO A 109 -34.60 -7.75 -6.79
CA PRO A 109 -35.69 -7.86 -5.84
C PRO A 109 -35.19 -8.68 -4.65
N VAL A 110 -35.53 -8.26 -3.43
CA VAL A 110 -35.33 -9.04 -2.22
C VAL A 110 -35.91 -10.42 -2.52
N ASP A 111 -35.02 -11.38 -2.69
CA ASP A 111 -35.41 -12.76 -2.95
C ASP A 111 -36.22 -13.19 -1.72
N GLU A 112 -37.55 -13.34 -1.88
CA GLU A 112 -38.44 -13.74 -0.78
C GLU A 112 -38.03 -15.10 -0.19
N ASP A 113 -37.27 -15.89 -0.96
CA ASP A 113 -36.66 -17.14 -0.49
C ASP A 113 -35.31 -16.95 0.18
N ALA A 114 -34.64 -15.79 0.08
CA ALA A 114 -33.37 -15.53 0.79
C ALA A 114 -33.53 -15.20 2.29
N TRP A 115 -34.61 -15.64 2.93
CA TRP A 115 -34.89 -15.45 4.36
C TRP A 115 -33.75 -15.95 5.28
N TRP A 116 -32.91 -16.89 4.82
CA TRP A 116 -31.74 -17.38 5.57
C TRP A 116 -30.53 -16.42 5.56
N LYS A 117 -30.55 -15.34 4.77
CA LYS A 117 -29.49 -14.32 4.74
C LYS A 117 -29.71 -13.19 5.73
N VAL A 118 -30.92 -13.06 6.27
CA VAL A 118 -31.27 -12.01 7.22
C VAL A 118 -30.59 -12.35 8.55
N ASP A 119 -29.80 -11.41 9.10
CA ASP A 119 -29.24 -11.60 10.44
C ASP A 119 -30.42 -11.60 11.44
N PRO A 120 -30.56 -12.62 12.29
CA PRO A 120 -31.63 -12.66 13.29
C PRO A 120 -31.68 -11.42 14.20
N LYS A 121 -30.58 -10.66 14.33
CA LYS A 121 -30.53 -9.41 15.10
C LYS A 121 -31.12 -8.21 14.36
N GLU A 122 -31.28 -8.28 13.04
CA GLU A 122 -31.83 -7.20 12.21
C GLU A 122 -33.36 -7.31 12.06
N VAL A 123 -33.95 -8.45 12.43
CA VAL A 123 -35.39 -8.66 12.39
C VAL A 123 -36.05 -7.99 13.60
N GLU A 124 -36.41 -6.71 13.45
CA GLU A 124 -37.16 -5.96 14.48
C GLU A 124 -38.66 -6.34 14.51
N ASP A 125 -39.22 -6.79 13.39
CA ASP A 125 -40.64 -7.15 13.27
C ASP A 125 -40.90 -8.57 13.80
N HIS A 126 -41.77 -8.66 14.81
CA HIS A 126 -42.18 -9.91 15.43
C HIS A 126 -42.91 -10.85 14.44
N GLU A 127 -43.64 -10.34 13.44
CA GLU A 127 -44.30 -11.17 12.43
C GLU A 127 -43.30 -11.78 11.45
N GLU A 128 -42.27 -11.05 11.07
CA GLU A 128 -41.22 -11.56 10.19
C GLU A 128 -40.38 -12.63 10.90
N ALA A 129 -40.03 -12.41 12.16
CA ALA A 129 -39.34 -13.40 12.99
C ALA A 129 -40.16 -14.70 13.13
N LYS A 130 -41.48 -14.58 13.34
CA LYS A 130 -42.39 -15.72 13.41
C LYS A 130 -42.45 -16.49 12.09
N LYS A 131 -42.53 -15.80 10.95
CA LYS A 131 -42.53 -16.41 9.62
C LYS A 131 -41.23 -17.18 9.33
N ILE A 132 -40.08 -16.65 9.74
CA ILE A 132 -38.79 -17.34 9.63
C ILE A 132 -38.78 -18.61 10.50
N MET A 133 -39.30 -18.52 11.72
CA MET A 133 -39.40 -19.66 12.64
C MET A 133 -40.29 -20.78 12.07
N GLU A 134 -41.46 -20.45 11.53
CA GLU A 134 -42.35 -21.42 10.87
C GLU A 134 -41.66 -22.13 9.68
N LYS A 135 -40.87 -21.39 8.88
CA LYS A 135 -40.07 -21.98 7.79
C LYS A 135 -39.00 -22.94 8.34
N CYS A 136 -38.30 -22.57 9.41
CA CYS A 136 -37.30 -23.43 10.06
C CYS A 136 -37.92 -24.71 10.63
N GLU A 137 -39.08 -24.60 11.30
CA GLU A 137 -39.81 -25.75 11.83
C GLU A 137 -40.25 -26.71 10.71
N GLY A 138 -40.80 -26.18 9.62
CA GLY A 138 -41.19 -26.99 8.46
C GLY A 138 -40.01 -27.68 7.76
N LEU A 139 -38.82 -27.07 7.75
CA LEU A 139 -37.60 -27.71 7.24
C LEU A 139 -37.10 -28.82 8.17
N TYR A 140 -37.14 -28.58 9.48
CA TYR A 140 -36.76 -29.58 10.47
C TYR A 140 -37.67 -30.81 10.37
N GLU A 141 -38.99 -30.61 10.24
CA GLU A 141 -39.95 -31.70 10.07
C GLU A 141 -39.67 -32.52 8.80
N LYS A 142 -39.43 -31.86 7.66
CA LYS A 142 -39.07 -32.54 6.41
C LYS A 142 -37.77 -33.34 6.55
N LEU A 143 -36.77 -32.79 7.24
CA LEU A 143 -35.51 -33.47 7.49
C LEU A 143 -35.70 -34.70 8.37
N CYS A 144 -36.48 -34.59 9.45
CA CYS A 144 -36.82 -35.73 10.31
C CYS A 144 -37.56 -36.82 9.55
N ASN A 145 -38.53 -36.46 8.71
CA ASN A 145 -39.30 -37.40 7.89
C ASN A 145 -38.40 -38.12 6.88
N GLU A 146 -37.50 -37.40 6.21
CA GLU A 146 -36.53 -37.99 5.27
C GLU A 146 -35.54 -38.91 6.00
N ALA A 147 -35.05 -38.52 7.18
CA ALA A 147 -34.17 -39.36 7.99
C ALA A 147 -34.87 -40.66 8.43
N ALA A 148 -36.13 -40.58 8.89
CA ALA A 148 -36.93 -41.74 9.24
C ALA A 148 -37.18 -42.67 8.03
N ALA A 149 -37.49 -42.08 6.86
CA ALA A 149 -37.68 -42.84 5.63
C ALA A 149 -36.41 -43.57 5.17
N ARG A 150 -35.22 -43.00 5.41
CA ARG A 150 -33.94 -43.65 5.10
C ARG A 150 -33.61 -44.81 6.02
N ILE A 151 -33.92 -44.70 7.32
CA ILE A 151 -33.73 -45.80 8.28
C ILE A 151 -34.59 -47.00 7.88
N GLN A 152 -35.89 -46.77 7.61
CA GLN A 152 -36.80 -47.84 7.20
C GLN A 152 -36.37 -48.53 5.89
N ARG A 153 -35.80 -47.77 4.95
CA ARG A 153 -35.31 -48.30 3.67
C ARG A 153 -34.08 -49.19 3.85
N GLY A 154 -33.14 -48.79 4.72
CA GLY A 154 -31.98 -49.59 5.05
C GLY A 154 -32.33 -50.89 5.78
N ASP A 155 -33.31 -50.85 6.69
CA ASP A 155 -33.78 -52.03 7.43
C ASP A 155 -34.45 -53.05 6.49
N ALA A 156 -35.21 -52.59 5.50
CA ALA A 156 -35.83 -53.45 4.50
C ALA A 156 -34.80 -54.16 3.60
N GLU A 157 -33.70 -53.49 3.24
CA GLU A 157 -32.63 -54.07 2.43
C GLU A 157 -31.79 -55.09 3.20
N ASN A 158 -31.57 -54.89 4.50
CA ASN A 158 -30.77 -55.81 5.32
C ASN A 158 -31.50 -57.12 5.66
N ASN A 159 -32.84 -57.10 5.75
CA ASN A 159 -33.65 -58.29 6.03
C ASN A 159 -33.84 -59.22 4.82
N ASN A 160 -33.37 -58.82 3.63
CA ASN A 160 -33.48 -59.62 2.39
C ASN A 160 -32.15 -60.26 1.96
N LYS A 161 -31.16 -60.36 2.85
CA LYS A 161 -29.91 -61.12 2.67
C LYS A 161 -29.90 -62.33 3.61
#